data_AF-A0A0H3NNK2-F1
#
_entry.id   AF-A0A0H3NNK2-F1
#
_cell.length_a   1.000
_cell.length_b   1.000
_cell.length_c   1.000
_cell.angle_alpha   90.00
_cell.angle_beta   90.00
_cell.angle_gamma   90.00
#
_symmetry.space_group_name_H-M   'P 1'
#
loop_
_entity.id
_entity.type
_entity.pdbx_description
1 polymer ?
#
loop_
_entity_poly.entity_id
_entity_poly.type
_entity_poly.pdbx_seq_one_letter_code
_entity_poly.pdbx_strand_id
1 'polypeptide(L)'
;MKIKKVEIQAFRAYNLKNNGIFDFTLENERTSNFVAIYAPNGFGKSSFYDAVEWAITNNLERISGDYNRKNNELAANSTKQDGIGQKILRNTDAAEKTKTSVTVFTTWKNYTRTLKKPRSDSRDIQIKNNKKKEANYFSQVILSQDAIDRFLREAKPQDRYSQFMNHFGDASEITRQKITAHY
;
A
#
# COMPACT_ATOMS: atom_id res chain seq x y z
N MET A 1 -12.72 8.41 -8.81
CA MET A 1 -12.76 8.55 -7.33
C MET A 1 -11.58 9.42 -6.89
N LYS A 2 -11.76 10.36 -5.95
CA LYS A 2 -10.65 11.16 -5.38
C LYS A 2 -10.55 10.97 -3.87
N ILE A 3 -9.33 11.05 -3.32
CA ILE A 3 -9.06 10.98 -1.88
C ILE A 3 -9.21 12.38 -1.29
N LYS A 4 -10.13 12.55 -0.34
CA LYS A 4 -10.39 13.81 0.37
C LYS A 4 -9.43 14.00 1.53
N LYS A 5 -9.29 12.96 2.34
CA LYS A 5 -8.55 13.02 3.61
C LYS A 5 -8.01 11.64 3.96
N VAL A 6 -6.87 11.59 4.62
CA VAL A 6 -6.30 10.36 5.18
C VAL A 6 -5.99 10.62 6.65
N GLU A 7 -6.40 9.69 7.51
CA GLU A 7 -6.10 9.69 8.94
C GLU A 7 -5.33 8.40 9.28
N ILE A 8 -4.15 8.54 9.86
CA ILE A 8 -3.24 7.45 10.18
C ILE A 8 -2.93 7.48 11.68
N GLN A 9 -3.11 6.35 12.38
CA GLN A 9 -2.83 6.21 13.80
C GLN A 9 -2.04 4.94 14.10
N ALA A 10 -0.98 5.07 14.89
CA ALA A 10 -0.13 3.97 15.36
C ALA A 10 0.31 2.98 14.26
N PHE A 11 0.65 3.51 13.09
CA PHE A 11 0.98 2.75 11.88
C PHE A 11 2.33 3.22 11.31
N ARG A 12 3.30 2.30 11.22
CA ARG A 12 4.67 2.52 10.73
C ARG A 12 5.28 3.80 11.30
N ALA A 13 5.61 4.79 10.46
CA ALA A 13 6.21 6.07 10.90
C ALA A 13 5.26 6.98 11.69
N TYR A 14 3.95 6.70 11.73
CA TYR A 14 2.94 7.55 12.35
C TYR A 14 2.54 7.00 13.72
N ASN A 15 2.92 7.71 14.79
CA ASN A 15 2.58 7.33 16.16
C ASN A 15 1.13 7.78 16.53
N LEU A 16 0.90 9.09 16.57
CA LEU A 16 -0.38 9.66 16.98
C LEU A 16 -1.21 10.10 15.78
N LYS A 17 -2.54 10.02 15.92
CA LYS A 17 -3.51 10.43 14.89
C LYS A 17 -3.25 11.86 14.43
N ASN A 18 -3.01 12.79 15.36
CA ASN A 18 -2.81 14.21 15.06
C ASN A 18 -1.65 14.47 14.10
N ASN A 19 -0.62 13.60 14.10
CA ASN A 19 0.54 13.73 13.22
C ASN A 19 0.36 12.97 11.89
N GLY A 20 -0.77 12.28 11.72
CA GLY A 20 -1.10 11.45 10.56
C GLY A 20 -2.37 11.91 9.85
N ILE A 21 -2.74 13.19 9.94
CA ILE A 21 -3.87 13.77 9.22
C ILE A 21 -3.36 14.47 7.96
N PHE A 22 -3.86 14.02 6.80
CA PHE A 22 -3.61 14.66 5.52
C PHE A 22 -4.96 15.06 4.93
N ASP A 23 -5.23 16.35 4.84
CA ASP A 23 -6.44 16.89 4.22
C ASP A 23 -6.09 17.46 2.84
N PHE A 24 -6.80 16.98 1.82
CA PHE A 24 -6.63 17.37 0.42
C PHE A 24 -7.83 18.17 -0.10
N THR A 25 -8.70 18.63 0.81
CA THR A 25 -9.79 19.54 0.47
C THR A 25 -9.29 20.98 0.39
N LEU A 26 -9.80 21.70 -0.61
CA LEU A 26 -9.60 23.13 -0.82
C LEU A 26 -10.75 23.89 -0.15
N GLU A 27 -10.64 25.22 -0.03
CA GLU A 27 -11.58 26.10 0.69
C GLU A 27 -13.06 25.95 0.27
N ASN A 28 -13.33 25.50 -0.97
CA ASN A 28 -14.69 25.29 -1.49
C ASN A 28 -15.16 23.82 -1.37
N GLU A 29 -14.63 23.05 -0.42
CA GLU A 29 -14.83 21.59 -0.26
C GLU A 29 -14.44 20.73 -1.48
N ARG A 30 -13.77 21.34 -2.46
CA ARG A 30 -13.28 20.66 -3.66
C ARG A 30 -12.02 19.89 -3.32
N THR A 31 -11.96 18.62 -3.73
CA THR A 31 -10.74 17.81 -3.57
C THR A 31 -9.70 18.20 -4.60
N SER A 32 -8.44 18.36 -4.17
CA SER A 32 -7.32 18.66 -5.06
C SER A 32 -7.18 17.61 -6.18
N ASN A 33 -6.81 18.08 -7.37
CA ASN A 33 -6.50 17.22 -8.51
C ASN A 33 -5.05 16.72 -8.47
N PHE A 34 -4.16 17.47 -7.81
CA PHE A 34 -2.74 17.18 -7.75
C PHE A 34 -2.21 17.53 -6.36
N VAL A 35 -1.48 16.60 -5.77
CA VAL A 35 -0.87 16.76 -4.44
C VAL A 35 0.57 16.30 -4.53
N ALA A 36 1.49 17.16 -4.12
CA ALA A 36 2.90 16.83 -3.95
C ALA A 36 3.20 16.74 -2.45
N ILE A 37 3.67 15.59 -1.98
CA ILE A 37 4.10 15.39 -0.60
C ILE A 37 5.63 15.40 -0.58
N TYR A 38 6.21 16.45 -0.01
CA TYR A 38 7.66 16.61 0.14
C TYR A 38 8.07 16.40 1.60
N ALA A 39 9.05 15.54 1.83
CA ALA A 39 9.67 15.36 3.14
C ALA A 39 11.06 14.69 2.99
N PRO A 40 11.96 14.82 3.99
CA PRO A 40 13.24 14.11 4.01
C PRO A 40 13.11 12.57 3.97
N ASN A 41 14.23 11.88 3.75
CA ASN A 41 14.28 10.41 3.82
C ASN A 41 14.00 9.94 5.26
N GLY A 42 13.26 8.84 5.39
CA GLY A 42 12.84 8.31 6.70
C GLY A 42 11.60 8.99 7.31
N PHE A 43 11.14 10.14 6.80
CA PHE A 43 10.03 10.91 7.38
C PHE A 43 8.63 10.30 7.20
N GLY A 44 8.51 9.11 6.61
CA GLY A 44 7.23 8.41 6.49
C GLY A 44 6.50 8.55 5.16
N LYS A 45 7.14 9.08 4.10
CA LYS A 45 6.55 9.13 2.74
C LYS A 45 6.09 7.75 2.26
N SER A 46 6.97 6.75 2.27
CA SER A 46 6.62 5.38 1.88
C SER A 46 5.60 4.76 2.85
N SER A 47 5.63 5.13 4.14
CA SER A 47 4.63 4.70 5.12
C SER A 47 3.24 5.29 4.86
N PHE A 48 3.15 6.48 4.27
CA PHE A 48 1.87 7.06 3.83
C PHE A 48 1.25 6.20 2.73
N TYR A 49 2.02 5.87 1.70
CA TYR A 49 1.53 5.01 0.60
C TYR A 49 1.07 3.65 1.12
N ASP A 50 1.82 3.04 2.04
CA ASP A 50 1.40 1.79 2.68
C ASP A 50 0.08 1.95 3.44
N ALA A 51 -0.07 3.02 4.21
CA ALA A 51 -1.28 3.24 4.99
C ALA A 51 -2.51 3.29 4.07
N VAL A 52 -2.41 4.04 2.98
CA VAL A 52 -3.49 4.18 1.98
C VAL A 52 -3.77 2.85 1.26
N GLU A 53 -2.73 2.16 0.79
CA GLU A 53 -2.88 0.85 0.13
C GLU A 53 -3.52 -0.18 1.06
N TRP A 54 -3.04 -0.27 2.30
CA TRP A 54 -3.54 -1.22 3.30
C TRP A 54 -4.99 -0.94 3.68
N ALA A 55 -5.34 0.33 3.92
CA ALA A 55 -6.70 0.73 4.26
C ALA A 55 -7.70 0.32 3.17
N ILE A 56 -7.30 0.40 1.90
CA ILE A 56 -8.20 0.14 0.77
C ILE A 56 -8.21 -1.33 0.37
N THR A 57 -7.04 -1.99 0.32
CA THR A 57 -6.90 -3.32 -0.31
C THR A 57 -6.73 -4.48 0.66
N ASN A 58 -6.44 -4.19 1.93
CA ASN A 58 -6.03 -5.15 2.96
C ASN A 58 -4.72 -5.87 2.62
N ASN A 59 -3.92 -5.25 1.77
CA ASN A 59 -2.68 -5.80 1.28
C ASN A 59 -1.62 -4.70 1.24
N LEU A 60 -0.36 -5.13 1.21
CA LEU A 60 0.78 -4.26 0.98
C LEU A 60 1.70 -4.95 -0.01
N GLU A 61 1.66 -4.56 -1.28
CA GLU A 61 2.42 -5.20 -2.34
C GLU A 61 3.91 -5.20 -2.04
N ARG A 62 4.44 -4.12 -1.42
CA ARG A 62 5.84 -4.08 -0.99
C ARG A 62 6.21 -5.20 -0.01
N ILE A 63 5.26 -5.63 0.82
CA ILE A 63 5.48 -6.68 1.83
C ILE A 63 5.18 -8.06 1.24
N SER A 64 4.00 -8.24 0.64
CA SER A 64 3.49 -9.54 0.20
C SER A 64 3.91 -9.93 -1.21
N GLY A 65 4.36 -8.98 -2.03
CA GLY A 65 4.66 -9.17 -3.45
C GLY A 65 5.85 -10.10 -3.65
N ASP A 66 5.75 -10.96 -4.66
CA ASP A 66 6.66 -12.10 -4.83
C ASP A 66 8.14 -11.72 -4.94
N TYR A 67 8.44 -10.53 -5.46
CA TYR A 67 9.80 -10.04 -5.60
C TYR A 67 10.51 -9.86 -4.24
N ASN A 68 9.91 -9.08 -3.34
CA ASN A 68 10.48 -8.80 -2.03
C ASN A 68 10.09 -9.85 -0.97
N ARG A 69 9.15 -10.75 -1.28
CA ARG A 69 8.57 -11.70 -0.31
C ARG A 69 9.62 -12.48 0.47
N LYS A 70 10.60 -13.09 -0.21
CA LYS A 70 11.65 -13.87 0.46
C LYS A 70 12.49 -13.02 1.39
N ASN A 71 12.87 -11.82 0.96
CA ASN A 71 13.68 -10.89 1.76
C ASN A 71 12.88 -10.37 2.96
N ASN A 72 11.60 -10.05 2.77
CA ASN A 72 10.69 -9.62 3.83
C ASN A 72 10.44 -10.74 4.84
N GLU A 73 10.28 -11.99 4.38
CA GLU A 73 10.15 -13.16 5.26
C GLU A 73 11.41 -13.35 6.11
N LEU A 74 12.61 -13.23 5.53
CA LEU A 74 13.89 -13.31 6.24
C LEU A 74 14.03 -12.20 7.28
N ALA A 75 13.79 -10.94 6.90
CA ALA A 75 13.86 -9.79 7.80
C ALA A 75 12.81 -9.86 8.93
N ALA A 76 11.62 -10.40 8.64
CA ALA A 76 10.62 -10.62 9.65
C ALA A 76 11.01 -11.78 10.58
N ASN A 77 11.61 -12.86 10.08
CA ASN A 77 12.07 -13.94 10.94
C ASN A 77 13.20 -13.51 11.89
N SER A 78 14.13 -12.66 11.43
CA SER A 78 15.26 -12.20 12.25
C SER A 78 14.88 -11.28 13.41
N THR A 79 13.71 -10.64 13.34
CA THR A 79 13.20 -9.72 14.37
C THR A 79 12.07 -10.32 15.21
N LYS A 80 11.78 -11.62 15.03
CA LYS A 80 10.76 -12.32 15.80
C LYS A 80 11.28 -12.56 17.24
N GLN A 81 10.39 -12.37 18.21
CA GLN A 81 10.63 -12.69 19.62
C GLN A 81 9.60 -13.72 20.09
N ASP A 82 10.06 -14.70 20.85
CA ASP A 82 9.19 -15.76 21.37
C ASP A 82 8.20 -15.19 22.38
N GLY A 83 6.94 -15.65 22.31
CA GLY A 83 5.87 -15.18 23.19
C GLY A 83 5.29 -13.81 22.80
N ILE A 84 5.85 -13.13 21.78
CA ILE A 84 5.50 -11.75 21.44
C ILE A 84 5.01 -11.68 19.98
N GLY A 85 3.81 -11.12 19.80
CA GLY A 85 3.28 -10.84 18.47
C GLY A 85 4.13 -9.79 17.74
N GLN A 86 4.62 -10.13 16.56
CA GLN A 86 5.48 -9.26 15.77
C GLN A 86 4.70 -8.07 15.18
N LYS A 87 5.24 -6.87 15.43
CA LYS A 87 4.66 -5.58 15.03
C LYS A 87 5.38 -5.08 13.75
N ILE A 88 4.88 -5.42 12.58
CA ILE A 88 5.43 -4.97 11.29
C ILE A 88 4.72 -3.69 10.82
N LEU A 89 3.39 -3.64 10.97
CA LEU A 89 2.59 -2.48 10.60
C LEU A 89 2.43 -1.50 11.76
N ARG A 90 2.31 -2.00 12.98
CA ARG A 90 2.13 -1.16 14.15
C ARG A 90 3.39 -0.33 14.44
N ASN A 91 3.21 0.96 14.67
CA ASN A 91 4.28 1.82 15.21
C ASN A 91 4.70 1.31 16.61
N THR A 92 6.00 1.10 16.81
CA THR A 92 6.56 0.51 18.05
C THR A 92 6.47 1.44 19.25
N ASP A 93 6.47 2.75 19.03
CA ASP A 93 6.43 3.79 20.07
C ASP A 93 4.99 4.16 20.47
N ALA A 94 4.00 3.57 19.80
CA ALA A 94 2.60 3.79 20.11
C ALA A 94 2.19 3.04 21.37
N ALA A 95 1.66 3.79 22.35
CA ALA A 95 1.13 3.26 23.59
C ALA A 95 0.18 2.08 23.35
N GLU A 96 0.25 1.03 24.18
CA GLU A 96 -0.47 -0.24 23.95
C GLU A 96 -1.99 -0.08 23.83
N LYS A 97 -2.55 0.90 24.55
CA LYS A 97 -3.97 1.26 24.49
C LYS A 97 -4.40 1.86 23.15
N THR A 98 -3.47 2.45 22.41
CA THR A 98 -3.72 3.09 21.11
C THR A 98 -3.90 2.03 20.05
N LYS A 99 -5.06 2.01 19.39
CA LYS A 99 -5.32 1.09 18.27
C LYS A 99 -4.61 1.57 17.01
N THR A 100 -4.04 0.64 16.26
CA THR A 100 -3.50 0.92 14.93
C THR A 100 -4.66 0.98 13.94
N SER A 101 -4.87 2.14 13.31
CA SER A 101 -5.95 2.34 12.36
C SER A 101 -5.58 3.31 11.26
N VAL A 102 -6.16 3.11 10.09
CA VAL A 102 -6.06 4.02 8.96
C VAL A 102 -7.45 4.22 8.37
N THR A 103 -7.81 5.48 8.13
CA THR A 103 -9.04 5.86 7.45
C THR A 103 -8.74 6.71 6.23
N VAL A 104 -9.21 6.29 5.07
CA VAL A 104 -9.13 7.02 3.80
C VAL A 104 -10.54 7.48 3.43
N PHE A 105 -10.75 8.79 3.46
CA PHE A 105 -11.98 9.42 3.03
C PHE A 105 -11.90 9.70 1.53
N THR A 106 -12.92 9.31 0.77
CA THR A 106 -12.95 9.55 -0.68
C THR A 106 -14.24 10.23 -1.10
N THR A 107 -14.33 10.63 -2.37
CA THR A 107 -15.56 11.17 -2.96
C THR A 107 -16.69 10.15 -3.11
N TRP A 108 -16.41 8.84 -3.00
CA TRP A 108 -17.40 7.79 -3.23
C TRP A 108 -17.67 6.95 -1.99
N LYS A 109 -16.62 6.36 -1.42
CA LYS A 109 -16.71 5.50 -0.23
C LYS A 109 -15.51 5.71 0.68
N ASN A 110 -15.75 5.67 1.99
CA ASN A 110 -14.68 5.72 2.97
C ASN A 110 -14.16 4.31 3.27
N TYR A 111 -12.86 4.20 3.45
CA TYR A 111 -12.16 2.96 3.79
C TYR A 111 -11.54 3.12 5.16
N THR A 112 -12.01 2.34 6.13
CA THR A 112 -11.42 2.31 7.47
C THR A 112 -10.92 0.91 7.74
N ARG A 113 -9.66 0.81 8.16
CA ARG A 113 -9.06 -0.44 8.59
C ARG A 113 -8.40 -0.28 9.94
N THR A 114 -8.67 -1.25 10.82
CA THR A 114 -8.10 -1.32 12.16
C THR A 114 -7.38 -2.66 12.30
N LEU A 115 -6.17 -2.60 12.83
CA LEU A 115 -5.34 -3.78 13.06
C LEU A 115 -5.91 -4.57 14.25
N LYS A 116 -6.08 -5.87 14.06
CA LYS A 116 -6.37 -6.78 15.18
C LYS A 116 -5.09 -7.00 15.97
N LYS A 117 -5.19 -7.16 17.30
CA LYS A 117 -4.02 -7.53 18.10
C LYS A 117 -3.48 -8.87 17.58
N PRO A 118 -2.20 -8.96 17.19
CA PRO A 118 -1.61 -10.25 16.83
C PRO A 118 -1.62 -11.16 18.05
N ARG A 119 -1.80 -12.46 17.80
CA ARG A 119 -1.58 -13.49 18.82
C ARG A 119 -0.08 -13.58 19.14
N SER A 120 0.24 -14.20 20.28
CA SER A 120 1.61 -14.66 20.56
C SER A 120 2.20 -15.37 19.35
N ASP A 121 3.45 -15.08 19.03
CA ASP A 121 4.22 -15.72 17.95
C ASP A 121 3.67 -15.54 16.53
N SER A 122 2.65 -14.69 16.37
CA SER A 122 2.08 -14.33 15.07
C SER A 122 2.52 -12.93 14.62
N ARG A 123 2.24 -12.60 13.37
CA ARG A 123 2.51 -11.28 12.78
C ARG A 123 1.23 -10.49 12.64
N ASP A 124 1.34 -9.17 12.74
CA ASP A 124 0.22 -8.27 12.48
C ASP A 124 -0.17 -8.15 10.99
N ILE A 125 0.71 -8.58 10.07
CA ILE A 125 0.42 -8.77 8.65
C ILE A 125 0.89 -10.14 8.15
N GLN A 126 0.14 -10.72 7.22
CA GLN A 126 0.56 -11.91 6.50
C GLN A 126 1.47 -11.52 5.33
N ILE A 127 2.69 -12.06 5.32
CA ILE A 127 3.62 -11.94 4.19
C ILE A 127 3.29 -13.03 3.16
N LYS A 128 2.06 -13.01 2.65
CA LYS A 128 1.58 -13.94 1.64
C LYS A 128 0.73 -13.18 0.64
N ASN A 129 0.83 -13.57 -0.63
CA ASN A 129 0.03 -12.97 -1.69
C ASN A 129 -1.45 -13.28 -1.45
N ASN A 130 -2.20 -12.26 -1.00
CA ASN A 130 -3.60 -12.43 -0.71
C ASN A 130 -4.37 -12.43 -2.04
N LYS A 131 -4.93 -13.58 -2.45
CA LYS A 131 -5.73 -13.66 -3.69
C LYS A 131 -7.07 -12.92 -3.59
N LYS A 132 -7.50 -12.56 -2.36
CA LYS A 132 -8.72 -11.77 -2.09
C LYS A 132 -8.37 -10.31 -1.76
N LYS A 133 -7.61 -9.65 -2.63
CA LYS A 133 -7.41 -8.20 -2.53
C LYS A 133 -8.75 -7.49 -2.75
N GLU A 134 -9.09 -6.59 -1.83
CA GLU A 134 -10.25 -5.72 -1.99
C GLU A 134 -9.90 -4.57 -2.93
N ALA A 135 -10.86 -4.06 -3.70
CA ALA A 135 -10.67 -2.90 -4.57
C ALA A 135 -9.41 -2.99 -5.47
N ASN A 136 -9.24 -4.08 -6.23
CA ASN A 136 -8.11 -4.32 -7.13
C ASN A 136 -7.82 -3.18 -8.11
N TYR A 137 -8.84 -2.41 -8.50
CA TYR A 137 -8.64 -1.22 -9.33
C TYR A 137 -7.70 -0.20 -8.66
N PHE A 138 -7.64 -0.17 -7.33
CA PHE A 138 -6.86 0.78 -6.57
C PHE A 138 -5.37 0.44 -6.53
N SER A 139 -5.00 -0.83 -6.61
CA SER A 139 -3.59 -1.22 -6.78
C SER A 139 -3.01 -0.76 -8.12
N GLN A 140 -3.86 -0.41 -9.09
CA GLN A 140 -3.43 0.16 -10.38
C GLN A 140 -3.20 1.68 -10.30
N VAL A 141 -3.73 2.35 -9.27
CA VAL A 141 -3.67 3.81 -9.11
C VAL A 141 -2.52 4.23 -8.17
N ILE A 142 -2.11 3.37 -7.24
CA ILE A 142 -0.95 3.64 -6.38
C ILE A 142 0.34 3.16 -7.07
N LEU A 143 1.14 4.12 -7.52
CA LEU A 143 2.51 3.90 -7.97
C LEU A 143 3.48 4.24 -6.83
N SER A 144 3.76 3.26 -5.97
CA SER A 144 4.85 3.39 -5.00
C SER A 144 6.21 3.33 -5.71
N GLN A 145 7.26 3.83 -5.06
CA GLN A 145 8.63 3.77 -5.59
C GLN A 145 9.01 2.34 -6.02
N ASP A 146 8.77 1.35 -5.16
CA ASP A 146 9.03 -0.05 -5.46
C ASP A 146 8.18 -0.58 -6.62
N ALA A 147 6.94 -0.10 -6.79
CA ALA A 147 6.12 -0.47 -7.94
C ALA A 147 6.70 0.06 -9.25
N ILE A 148 7.25 1.28 -9.24
CA ILE A 148 7.94 1.89 -10.38
C ILE A 148 9.26 1.15 -10.66
N ASP A 149 10.08 0.91 -9.64
CA ASP A 149 11.34 0.19 -9.77
C ASP A 149 11.10 -1.24 -10.31
N ARG A 150 10.06 -1.92 -9.82
CA ARG A 150 9.61 -3.22 -10.35
C ARG A 150 9.18 -3.14 -11.80
N PHE A 151 8.39 -2.12 -12.16
CA PHE A 151 7.98 -1.90 -13.54
C PHE A 151 9.19 -1.69 -14.47
N LEU A 152 10.18 -0.92 -14.03
CA LEU A 152 11.36 -0.59 -14.84
C LEU A 152 12.38 -1.74 -14.91
N ARG A 153 12.66 -2.42 -13.79
CA ARG A 153 13.79 -3.36 -13.66
C ARG A 153 13.39 -4.83 -13.63
N GLU A 154 12.21 -5.18 -13.12
CA GLU A 154 11.92 -6.57 -12.70
C GLU A 154 10.96 -7.32 -13.61
N ALA A 155 10.10 -6.64 -14.36
CA ALA A 155 9.24 -7.32 -15.33
C ALA A 155 10.06 -7.69 -16.57
N LYS A 156 9.97 -8.96 -17.02
CA LYS A 156 10.54 -9.38 -18.30
C LYS A 156 10.03 -8.43 -19.39
N PRO A 157 10.80 -8.14 -20.45
CA PRO A 157 10.37 -7.21 -21.50
C PRO A 157 8.94 -7.48 -22.01
N GLN A 158 8.58 -8.76 -22.16
CA GLN A 158 7.26 -9.23 -22.56
C GLN A 158 6.17 -8.96 -21.50
N ASP A 159 6.50 -9.17 -20.21
CA ASP A 159 5.60 -8.90 -19.10
C ASP A 159 5.39 -7.40 -18.88
N ARG A 160 6.44 -6.58 -19.08
CA ARG A 160 6.36 -5.11 -19.06
C ARG A 160 5.42 -4.59 -20.13
N TYR A 161 5.63 -5.05 -21.36
CA TYR A 161 4.78 -4.67 -22.48
C TYR A 161 3.34 -5.09 -22.22
N SER A 162 3.13 -6.31 -21.73
CA SER A 162 1.79 -6.82 -21.44
C SER A 162 1.09 -6.06 -20.32
N GLN A 163 1.80 -5.76 -19.22
CA GLN A 163 1.24 -4.94 -18.15
C GLN A 163 1.00 -3.52 -18.62
N PHE A 164 1.93 -2.90 -19.35
CA PHE A 164 1.75 -1.56 -19.86
C PHE A 164 0.53 -1.46 -20.79
N MET A 165 0.39 -2.39 -21.75
CA MET A 165 -0.76 -2.41 -22.66
C MET A 165 -2.07 -2.73 -21.96
N ASN A 166 -2.08 -3.62 -20.97
CA ASN A 166 -3.29 -3.88 -20.19
C ASN A 166 -3.74 -2.68 -19.33
N HIS A 167 -2.82 -1.78 -18.96
CA HIS A 167 -3.13 -0.63 -18.09
C HIS A 167 -3.27 0.70 -18.86
N PHE A 168 -2.61 0.86 -20.01
CA PHE A 168 -2.51 2.11 -20.76
C PHE A 168 -2.79 1.97 -22.27
N GLY A 169 -2.99 0.74 -22.78
CA GLY A 169 -3.23 0.49 -24.20
C GLY A 169 -4.70 0.76 -24.58
N ASP A 170 -4.90 1.42 -25.72
CA ASP A 170 -6.22 1.56 -26.33
C ASP A 170 -6.71 0.22 -26.93
N ALA A 171 -8.01 0.16 -27.26
CA ALA A 171 -8.67 -1.06 -27.76
C ALA A 171 -7.96 -1.70 -28.99
N SER A 172 -7.33 -0.88 -29.84
CA SER A 172 -6.53 -1.32 -30.98
C SER A 172 -5.24 -2.05 -30.58
N GLU A 173 -4.58 -1.62 -29.51
CA GLU A 173 -3.31 -2.19 -29.03
C GLU A 173 -3.53 -3.48 -28.24
N ILE A 174 -4.64 -3.58 -27.50
CA ILE A 174 -5.09 -4.85 -26.88
C ILE A 174 -5.34 -5.91 -27.96
N THR A 175 -5.86 -5.49 -29.14
CA THR A 175 -6.12 -6.40 -30.26
C THR A 175 -4.82 -6.87 -30.93
N ARG A 176 -3.83 -5.97 -31.09
CA ARG A 176 -2.49 -6.33 -31.57
C ARG A 176 -1.79 -7.34 -30.67
N GLN A 177 -1.83 -7.14 -29.36
CA GLN A 177 -1.21 -8.05 -28.40
C GLN A 177 -1.74 -9.49 -28.52
N LYS A 178 -3.05 -9.67 -28.76
CA LYS A 178 -3.65 -11.00 -28.98
C LYS A 178 -3.16 -11.68 -30.25
N ILE A 179 -2.89 -10.90 -31.31
CA ILE A 179 -2.41 -11.43 -32.60
C ILE A 179 -0.93 -11.84 -32.49
N THR A 180 -0.10 -11.09 -31.76
CA THR A 180 1.33 -11.39 -31.62
C THR A 180 1.62 -12.56 -30.68
N ALA A 181 0.69 -12.91 -29.78
CA ALA A 181 0.85 -14.04 -28.85
C ALA A 181 0.58 -15.43 -29.47
N HIS A 182 0.11 -15.48 -30.72
CA HIS A 182 -0.17 -16.71 -31.48
C HIS A 182 0.91 -17.10 -32.50
N TYR A 183 2.05 -16.41 -32.48
CA TYR A 183 3.28 -16.77 -33.18
C TYR A 183 4.38 -17.09 -32.17
#